data_AF-A0A963HCU1-F1
#
_entry.id   AF-A0A963HCU1-F1
#
_cell.length_a   1.000
_cell.length_b   1.000
_cell.length_c   1.000
_cell.angle_alpha   90.00
_cell.angle_beta   90.00
_cell.angle_gamma   90.00
#
_symmetry.space_group_name_H-M   'P 1'
#
loop_
_entity.id
_entity.type
_entity.pdbx_description
1 polymer ?
#
loop_
_entity_poly.entity_id
_entity_poly.type
_entity_poly.pdbx_seq_one_letter_code
_entity_poly.pdbx_strand_id
1 'polypeptide(L)'
;MFRRKYMQRAILALATMLISNADAAEVPIKILGLDDMSCRAWSESKSDAEQRALNVAWVRGVLTGHNYANRSQQVSAISSGTVEQHVTRYCNYNPRGTFSDAAFRLSDQFSGRNDPITK
;
A
#
# COMPACT_ATOMS: atom_id res chain seq x y z
N MET A 1 -20.48 -27.39 45.91
CA MET A 1 -21.18 -26.63 44.85
C MET A 1 -20.47 -25.33 44.44
N PHE A 2 -19.84 -24.60 45.37
CA PHE A 2 -19.15 -23.32 45.11
C PHE A 2 -17.93 -23.47 44.18
N ARG A 3 -17.01 -24.40 44.47
CA ARG A 3 -15.77 -24.66 43.68
C ARG A 3 -16.00 -24.95 42.19
N ARG A 4 -17.07 -25.65 41.83
CA ARG A 4 -17.42 -25.99 40.43
C ARG A 4 -17.76 -24.76 39.59
N LYS A 5 -18.40 -23.74 40.20
CA LYS A 5 -18.78 -22.49 39.53
C LYS A 5 -17.55 -21.59 39.26
N TYR A 6 -16.58 -21.56 40.17
CA TYR A 6 -15.32 -20.82 39.96
C TYR A 6 -14.43 -21.49 38.92
N MET A 7 -14.38 -22.82 38.93
CA MET A 7 -13.62 -23.58 37.92
C MET A 7 -14.22 -23.39 36.52
N GLN A 8 -15.54 -23.41 36.38
CA GLN A 8 -16.21 -23.10 35.09
C GLN A 8 -15.97 -21.66 34.62
N ARG A 9 -15.97 -20.68 35.53
CA ARG A 9 -15.67 -19.29 35.18
C ARG A 9 -14.21 -19.08 34.78
N ALA A 10 -13.28 -19.77 35.45
CA ALA A 10 -11.87 -19.73 35.10
C ALA A 10 -11.60 -20.37 33.72
N ILE A 11 -12.26 -21.48 33.40
CA ILE A 11 -12.16 -22.13 32.09
C ILE A 11 -12.74 -21.23 30.98
N LEU A 12 -13.87 -20.56 31.23
CA LEU A 12 -14.46 -19.62 30.26
C LEU A 12 -13.56 -18.40 30.02
N ALA A 13 -12.91 -17.87 31.07
CA ALA A 13 -11.99 -16.73 30.97
C ALA A 13 -10.67 -17.10 30.28
N LEU A 14 -10.22 -18.35 30.40
CA LEU A 14 -9.03 -18.84 29.69
C LEU A 14 -9.33 -19.12 28.21
N ALA A 15 -10.56 -19.54 27.89
CA ALA A 15 -10.99 -19.79 26.51
C ALA A 15 -11.07 -18.51 25.65
N THR A 16 -11.33 -17.35 26.24
CA THR A 16 -11.36 -16.07 25.50
C THR A 16 -9.96 -15.51 25.21
N MET A 17 -8.92 -15.90 25.95
CA MET A 17 -7.53 -15.51 25.67
C MET A 17 -6.88 -16.29 24.52
N LEU A 18 -7.48 -17.41 24.10
CA LEU A 18 -6.98 -18.25 23.00
C LEU A 18 -7.52 -17.84 21.62
N ILE A 19 -8.29 -16.75 21.53
CA ILE A 19 -8.60 -16.12 20.25
C ILE A 19 -7.37 -15.32 19.82
N SER A 20 -6.32 -16.04 19.45
CA SER A 20 -5.22 -15.47 18.68
C SER A 20 -5.85 -14.89 17.41
N ASN A 21 -5.74 -13.57 17.22
CA ASN A 21 -5.90 -13.00 15.90
C ASN A 21 -4.81 -13.67 15.05
N ALA A 22 -5.18 -14.72 14.32
CA ALA A 22 -4.37 -15.16 13.22
C ALA A 22 -4.33 -13.96 12.28
N ASP A 23 -3.27 -13.17 12.35
CA ASP A 23 -2.95 -12.20 11.30
C ASP A 23 -2.94 -13.02 10.02
N ALA A 24 -4.00 -12.87 9.22
CA ALA A 24 -4.05 -13.46 7.90
C ALA A 24 -2.84 -12.90 7.18
N ALA A 25 -1.83 -13.75 6.95
CA ALA A 25 -0.62 -13.35 6.27
C ALA A 25 -1.04 -12.69 4.96
N GLU A 26 -0.77 -11.39 4.83
CA GLU A 26 -1.14 -10.62 3.66
C GLU A 26 -0.44 -11.25 2.47
N VAL A 27 -1.20 -11.82 1.53
CA VAL A 27 -0.63 -12.44 0.34
C VAL A 27 0.02 -11.31 -0.46
N PRO A 28 1.36 -11.33 -0.64
CA PRO A 28 2.04 -10.22 -1.29
C PRO A 28 1.52 -10.04 -2.71
N ILE A 29 1.24 -8.78 -3.09
CA ILE A 29 0.86 -8.44 -4.46
C ILE A 29 2.04 -8.78 -5.38
N LYS A 30 1.79 -9.56 -6.44
CA LYS A 30 2.78 -9.81 -7.49
C LYS A 30 2.87 -8.59 -8.39
N ILE A 31 4.02 -7.94 -8.39
CA ILE A 31 4.26 -6.69 -9.11
C ILE A 31 4.93 -7.01 -10.45
N LEU A 32 4.28 -6.63 -11.55
CA LEU A 32 4.87 -6.67 -12.89
C LEU A 32 5.50 -5.31 -13.16
N GLY A 33 6.72 -5.15 -12.65
CA GLY A 33 7.47 -3.90 -12.60
C GLY A 33 8.67 -3.85 -13.54
N LEU A 34 9.50 -2.84 -13.29
CA LEU A 34 10.86 -2.73 -13.79
C LEU A 34 11.76 -3.73 -13.08
N ASP A 35 12.97 -3.96 -13.62
CA ASP A 35 13.94 -4.89 -13.03
C ASP A 35 14.36 -4.49 -11.61
N ASP A 36 14.49 -3.18 -11.35
CA ASP A 36 14.73 -2.63 -10.02
C ASP A 36 13.61 -1.65 -9.63
N MET A 37 12.75 -2.10 -8.71
CA MET A 37 11.64 -1.33 -8.16
C MET A 37 12.01 -0.65 -6.83
N SER A 38 13.28 -0.41 -6.54
CA SER A 38 13.69 0.26 -5.30
C SER A 38 13.58 1.79 -5.37
N CYS A 39 13.38 2.41 -4.20
CA CYS A 39 13.47 3.87 -4.09
C CYS A 39 14.88 4.41 -4.37
N ARG A 40 15.91 3.56 -4.26
CA ARG A 40 17.26 3.87 -4.68
C ARG A 40 17.35 4.02 -6.20
N ALA A 41 16.85 3.04 -6.96
CA ALA A 41 16.81 3.13 -8.43
C ALA A 41 16.01 4.34 -8.91
N TRP A 42 14.88 4.64 -8.26
CA TRP A 42 14.15 5.89 -8.52
C TRP A 42 15.04 7.13 -8.35
N SER A 43 15.83 7.20 -7.28
CA SER A 43 16.68 8.36 -6.99
C SER A 43 17.83 8.48 -7.99
N GLU A 44 18.45 7.37 -8.36
CA GLU A 44 19.56 7.29 -9.31
C GLU A 44 19.12 7.65 -10.73
N SER A 45 17.87 7.39 -11.13
CA SER A 45 17.36 7.73 -12.47
C SER A 45 17.12 9.23 -12.70
N LYS A 46 17.55 10.13 -11.81
CA LYS A 46 17.32 11.59 -11.93
C LYS A 46 18.04 12.22 -13.12
N SER A 47 19.21 11.71 -13.48
CA SER A 47 19.98 12.18 -14.63
C SER A 47 19.61 11.49 -15.94
N ASP A 48 18.73 10.48 -15.90
CA ASP A 48 18.31 9.72 -17.07
C ASP A 48 16.83 10.02 -17.37
N ALA A 49 16.62 10.90 -18.34
CA ALA A 49 15.28 11.35 -18.73
C ALA A 49 14.41 10.23 -19.32
N GLU A 50 15.03 9.28 -20.04
CA GLU A 50 14.30 8.16 -20.64
C GLU A 50 13.86 7.18 -19.56
N GLN A 51 14.78 6.77 -18.68
CA GLN A 51 14.45 5.92 -17.54
C GLN A 51 13.40 6.58 -16.63
N ARG A 52 13.51 7.90 -16.39
CA ARG A 52 12.51 8.65 -15.63
C ARG A 52 11.13 8.58 -16.30
N ALA A 53 11.07 8.78 -17.61
CA ALA A 53 9.81 8.72 -18.35
C ALA A 53 9.18 7.32 -18.30
N LEU A 54 9.98 6.25 -18.39
CA LEU A 54 9.52 4.87 -18.24
C LEU A 54 8.95 4.60 -16.85
N ASN A 55 9.64 5.06 -15.80
CA ASN A 55 9.15 4.95 -14.42
C ASN A 55 7.78 5.64 -14.28
N VAL A 56 7.66 6.87 -14.78
CA VAL A 56 6.39 7.62 -14.72
C VAL A 56 5.28 6.92 -15.52
N ALA A 57 5.58 6.42 -16.72
CA ALA A 57 4.63 5.67 -17.54
C ALA A 57 4.12 4.42 -16.80
N TRP A 58 5.01 3.69 -16.12
CA TRP A 58 4.62 2.53 -15.32
C TRP A 58 3.65 2.91 -14.19
N VAL A 59 3.91 4.01 -13.45
CA VAL A 59 2.97 4.48 -12.41
C VAL A 59 1.60 4.81 -13.01
N ARG A 60 1.55 5.47 -14.17
CA ARG A 60 0.27 5.77 -14.85
C ARG A 60 -0.46 4.49 -15.27
N GLY A 61 0.27 3.45 -15.64
CA GLY A 61 -0.26 2.10 -15.85
C GLY A 61 -0.90 1.53 -14.59
N VAL A 62 -0.22 1.63 -13.44
CA VAL A 62 -0.77 1.22 -12.12
C VAL A 62 -2.07 1.97 -11.80
N LEU A 63 -2.10 3.29 -11.97
CA LEU A 63 -3.32 4.09 -11.74
C LEU A 63 -4.46 3.69 -12.67
N THR A 64 -4.15 3.35 -13.92
CA THR A 64 -5.14 2.84 -14.88
C THR A 64 -5.72 1.50 -14.40
N GLY A 65 -4.86 0.59 -13.94
CA GLY A 65 -5.29 -0.68 -13.35
C GLY A 65 -6.15 -0.49 -12.10
N HIS A 66 -5.79 0.45 -11.23
CA HIS A 66 -6.60 0.84 -10.07
C HIS A 66 -8.00 1.32 -10.49
N ASN A 67 -8.09 2.21 -11.47
CA ASN A 67 -9.37 2.71 -11.97
C ASN A 67 -10.23 1.61 -12.61
N TYR A 68 -9.61 0.67 -13.32
CA TYR A 68 -10.28 -0.48 -13.90
C TYR A 68 -10.90 -1.38 -12.83
N ALA A 69 -10.14 -1.67 -11.76
CA ALA A 69 -10.60 -2.50 -10.65
C ALA A 69 -11.62 -1.78 -9.74
N ASN A 70 -11.46 -0.46 -9.52
CA ASN A 70 -12.19 0.31 -8.52
C ASN A 70 -12.94 1.49 -9.16
N ARG A 71 -14.00 1.19 -9.92
CA ARG A 71 -14.76 2.20 -10.68
C ARG A 71 -15.41 3.30 -9.84
N SER A 72 -15.70 3.06 -8.56
CA SER A 72 -16.25 4.06 -7.63
C SER A 72 -15.20 4.97 -6.99
N GLN A 73 -13.91 4.64 -7.11
CA GLN A 73 -12.79 5.33 -6.46
C GLN A 73 -11.69 5.59 -7.50
N GLN A 74 -12.05 6.29 -8.57
CA GLN A 74 -11.12 6.56 -9.66
C GLN A 74 -10.20 7.72 -9.32
N VAL A 75 -8.93 7.55 -9.66
CA VAL A 75 -7.95 8.63 -9.72
C VAL A 75 -8.19 9.43 -10.99
N SER A 76 -8.37 10.75 -10.86
CA SER A 76 -8.48 11.67 -11.98
C SER A 76 -7.16 11.77 -12.77
N ALA A 77 -7.21 12.35 -13.97
CA ALA A 77 -5.98 12.64 -14.71
C ALA A 77 -5.05 13.55 -13.90
N ILE A 78 -3.81 13.12 -13.67
CA ILE A 78 -2.76 13.88 -13.00
C ILE A 78 -1.56 14.07 -13.93
N SER A 79 -0.80 15.15 -13.71
CA SER A 79 0.38 15.47 -14.50
C SER A 79 1.54 14.51 -14.20
N SER A 80 2.46 14.33 -15.16
CA SER A 80 3.71 13.59 -14.91
C SER A 80 4.50 14.20 -13.76
N GLY A 81 4.56 15.55 -13.67
CA GLY A 81 5.24 16.23 -12.57
C GLY A 81 4.63 15.93 -11.20
N THR A 82 3.31 15.75 -11.11
CA THR A 82 2.64 15.34 -9.87
C THR A 82 3.05 13.92 -9.47
N VAL A 83 3.12 13.00 -10.42
CA VAL A 83 3.61 11.63 -10.19
C VAL A 83 5.04 11.67 -9.67
N GLU A 84 5.94 12.35 -10.39
CA GLU A 84 7.35 12.45 -10.03
C GLU A 84 7.56 13.07 -8.64
N GLN A 85 6.83 14.15 -8.33
CA GLN A 85 6.93 14.83 -7.04
C GLN A 85 6.46 13.92 -5.89
N HIS A 86 5.35 13.20 -6.08
CA HIS A 86 4.84 12.27 -5.07
C HIS A 86 5.83 11.14 -4.82
N VAL A 87 6.29 10.48 -5.89
CA VAL A 87 7.25 9.37 -5.78
C VAL A 87 8.56 9.82 -5.15
N THR A 88 9.09 10.97 -5.57
CA THR A 88 10.31 11.55 -4.98
C THR A 88 10.14 11.81 -3.49
N ARG A 89 9.02 12.39 -3.07
CA ARG A 89 8.71 12.60 -1.66
C ARG A 89 8.68 11.27 -0.91
N TYR A 90 7.93 10.30 -1.41
CA TYR A 90 7.83 8.97 -0.78
C TYR A 90 9.21 8.33 -0.60
N CYS A 91 10.01 8.30 -1.65
CA CYS A 91 11.33 7.66 -1.63
C CYS A 91 12.36 8.40 -0.77
N ASN A 92 12.24 9.72 -0.62
CA ASN A 92 13.08 10.46 0.32
C ASN A 92 12.76 10.10 1.78
N TYR A 93 11.48 9.87 2.12
CA TYR A 93 11.09 9.41 3.45
C TYR A 93 11.37 7.91 3.67
N ASN A 94 11.38 7.12 2.59
CA ASN A 94 11.52 5.67 2.62
C ASN A 94 12.67 5.21 1.72
N PRO A 95 13.94 5.56 2.03
CA PRO A 95 15.07 5.28 1.14
C PRO A 95 15.34 3.78 0.92
N ARG A 96 14.91 2.93 1.87
CA ARG A 96 14.95 1.46 1.77
C ARG A 96 13.63 0.83 1.31
N GLY A 97 12.65 1.66 0.94
CA GLY A 97 11.34 1.21 0.45
C GLY A 97 11.35 0.91 -1.05
N THR A 98 10.17 0.59 -1.56
CA THR A 98 9.97 0.31 -2.98
C THR A 98 9.30 1.48 -3.71
N PHE A 99 9.70 1.70 -4.96
CA PHE A 99 9.06 2.59 -5.90
C PHE A 99 7.61 2.18 -6.19
N SER A 100 7.30 0.88 -6.20
CA SER A 100 5.92 0.39 -6.35
C SER A 100 5.00 0.82 -5.22
N ASP A 101 5.48 0.83 -3.97
CA ASP A 101 4.68 1.30 -2.84
C ASP A 101 4.32 2.78 -3.01
N ALA A 102 5.24 3.59 -3.54
CA ALA A 102 4.95 4.98 -3.86
C ALA A 102 3.77 5.11 -4.85
N ALA A 103 3.71 4.23 -5.86
CA ALA A 103 2.61 4.20 -6.82
C ALA A 103 1.28 3.77 -6.17
N PHE A 104 1.30 2.79 -5.26
CA PHE A 104 0.10 2.34 -4.55
C PHE A 104 -0.40 3.41 -3.56
N ARG A 105 0.51 4.09 -2.85
CA ARG A 105 0.15 5.22 -1.99
C ARG A 105 -0.37 6.41 -2.77
N LEU A 106 0.12 6.64 -3.98
CA LEU A 106 -0.44 7.62 -4.90
C LEU A 106 -1.88 7.26 -5.26
N SER A 107 -2.19 6.00 -5.61
CA SER A 107 -3.58 5.59 -5.86
C SER A 107 -4.45 5.77 -4.62
N ASP A 108 -3.97 5.38 -3.43
CA ASP A 108 -4.75 5.50 -2.20
C ASP A 108 -5.07 6.99 -1.89
N GLN A 109 -4.08 7.88 -2.07
CA GLN A 109 -4.23 9.31 -1.81
C GLN A 109 -5.18 9.99 -2.80
N PHE A 110 -5.05 9.71 -4.10
CA PHE A 110 -5.82 10.43 -5.13
C PHE A 110 -7.18 9.80 -5.44
N SER A 111 -7.48 8.61 -4.91
CA SER A 111 -8.79 7.97 -5.04
C SER A 111 -9.74 8.24 -3.87
N GLY A 112 -9.27 8.94 -2.83
CA GLY A 112 -10.02 9.12 -1.58
C GLY A 112 -10.12 7.84 -0.74
N ARG A 113 -9.39 6.76 -1.09
CA ARG A 113 -9.35 5.53 -0.30
C ARG A 113 -8.78 5.75 1.12
N ASN A 114 -7.94 6.78 1.28
CA ASN A 114 -7.41 7.21 2.57
C ASN A 114 -8.25 8.25 3.30
N ASP A 115 -9.40 8.67 2.75
CA ASP A 115 -10.26 9.62 3.44
C ASP A 115 -10.90 8.96 4.69
N PRO A 116 -11.09 9.72 5.78
CA PRO A 116 -11.82 9.22 6.93
C PRO A 116 -13.19 8.72 6.49
N ILE A 117 -13.56 7.49 6.87
CA ILE A 117 -14.90 6.93 6.61
C ILE A 117 -15.90 7.82 7.36
N THR A 118 -16.50 8.77 6.66
CA THR A 118 -17.66 9.51 7.15
C THR A 118 -18.86 8.59 6.97
N LYS A 119 -19.40 8.12 8.10
CA LYS A 119 -20.66 7.37 8.15
C LYS A 119 -21.85 8.30 7.97
#